data_AF-A0A530GCT8-F1
#
_entry.id   AF-A0A530GCT8-F1
#
_cell.length_a   1.000
_cell.length_b   1.000
_cell.length_c   1.000
_cell.angle_alpha   90.00
_cell.angle_beta   90.00
_cell.angle_gamma   90.00
#
_symmetry.space_group_name_H-M   'P 1'
#
loop_
_entity.id
_entity.type
_entity.pdbx_description
1 polymer ?
#
loop_
_entity_poly.entity_id
_entity_poly.type
_entity_poly.pdbx_seq_one_letter_code
_entity_poly.pdbx_strand_id
1 'polypeptide(L)' 'ASIRPFGAENAAPFYTGPLTAARYAKAPIHLLTTASLARLKALHPEGTPDPRRFRPNIVVDMAPVEGAFPETRWIGR' A
#
# COMPACT_ATOMS: atom_id res chain seq x y z
N ALA A 1 22.15 10.56 15.87
CA ALA A 1 21.05 10.93 14.94
C ALA A 1 19.92 11.57 15.75
N SER A 2 19.30 12.65 15.26
CA SER A 2 18.15 13.28 15.92
C SER A 2 16.86 12.58 15.49
N ILE A 3 16.09 12.07 16.46
CA ILE A 3 14.78 11.43 16.21
C ILE A 3 13.73 12.54 16.05
N ARG A 4 13.01 12.52 14.92
CA ARG A 4 11.92 13.47 14.63
C ARG A 4 10.56 12.80 14.87
N PRO A 5 9.63 13.43 15.60
CA PRO A 5 8.29 12.86 15.80
C PRO A 5 7.53 12.78 14.48
N PHE A 6 6.68 11.76 14.36
CA PHE A 6 5.84 11.53 13.19
C PHE A 6 4.51 12.26 13.37
N GLY A 7 4.24 13.31 12.60
CA GLY A 7 3.06 14.15 12.82
C GLY A 7 3.13 14.96 14.13
N ALA A 8 2.28 15.97 14.23
CA ALA A 8 2.24 16.88 15.38
C ALA A 8 1.63 16.20 16.61
N GLU A 9 0.71 15.26 16.39
CA GLU A 9 0.01 14.48 17.40
C GLU A 9 0.94 13.60 18.25
N ASN A 10 2.12 13.26 17.73
CA ASN A 10 3.13 12.46 18.42
C ASN A 10 4.31 13.31 18.94
N ALA A 11 4.25 14.64 18.81
CA ALA A 11 5.28 15.53 19.30
C ALA A 11 5.10 15.79 20.80
N ALA A 12 6.20 15.87 21.54
CA ALA A 12 6.14 16.30 22.94
C ALA A 12 5.62 17.76 23.01
N PRO A 13 4.94 18.18 24.10
CA PRO A 13 4.33 19.53 24.19
C PRO A 13 5.28 20.70 23.92
N PHE A 14 6.60 20.51 24.13
CA PHE A 14 7.62 21.54 23.95
C PHE A 14 8.50 21.33 22.71
N TYR A 15 8.13 20.41 21.81
CA TYR A 15 8.90 20.14 20.61
C TYR A 15 8.67 21.24 19.55
N THR A 16 9.75 21.92 19.15
CA THR A 16 9.71 23.02 18.17
C THR A 16 10.48 22.71 16.87
N GLY A 17 10.93 21.46 16.71
CA GLY A 17 11.71 21.02 15.55
C GLY A 17 10.87 20.57 14.35
N PRO A 18 11.53 20.13 13.26
CA PRO A 18 10.85 19.64 12.06
C PRO A 18 10.22 18.26 12.27
N LEU A 19 8.95 18.12 11.87
CA LEU A 19 8.20 16.88 11.94
C LEU A 19 8.50 15.93 10.77
N THR A 20 8.27 14.64 11.00
CA THR A 20 8.23 13.63 9.94
C THR A 20 6.80 13.51 9.42
N ALA A 21 6.64 13.52 8.09
CA ALA A 21 5.35 13.30 7.43
C ALA A 21 5.23 11.88 6.87
N ALA A 22 3.99 11.44 6.62
CA ALA A 22 3.74 10.21 5.89
C ALA A 22 4.35 10.30 4.48
N ARG A 23 5.12 9.29 4.08
CA ARG A 23 5.62 9.20 2.69
C ARG A 23 4.54 8.87 1.67
N TYR A 24 3.44 8.26 2.12
CA TYR A 24 2.35 7.79 1.27
C TYR A 24 1.00 7.99 1.98
N ALA A 25 -0.06 8.09 1.19
CA ALA A 25 -1.43 8.05 1.71
C ALA A 25 -1.69 6.66 2.32
N LYS A 26 -2.05 6.64 3.61
CA LYS A 26 -2.33 5.42 4.36
C LYS A 26 -3.82 5.12 4.31
N ALA A 27 -4.18 3.87 4.05
CA ALA A 27 -5.54 3.37 4.19
C ALA A 27 -5.60 2.41 5.39
N PRO A 28 -6.73 2.33 6.12
CA PRO A 28 -6.88 1.43 7.26
C PRO A 28 -6.90 -0.05 6.86
N ILE A 29 -7.29 -0.35 5.61
CA ILE A 29 -7.33 -1.71 5.05
C ILE A 29 -6.56 -1.72 3.73
N HIS A 30 -5.68 -2.71 3.58
CA HIS A 30 -5.01 -3.04 2.34
C HIS A 30 -5.66 -4.26 1.68
N LEU A 31 -6.28 -4.03 0.52
CA LEU A 31 -6.82 -5.06 -0.36
C LEU A 31 -5.82 -5.40 -1.47
N LEU A 32 -5.83 -6.66 -1.90
CA LEU A 32 -5.08 -7.16 -3.05
C LEU A 32 -5.89 -8.23 -3.78
N THR A 33 -5.84 -8.28 -5.11
CA THR A 33 -6.57 -9.28 -5.91
C THR A 33 -5.64 -10.30 -6.56
N THR A 34 -6.11 -11.53 -6.78
CA THR A 34 -5.36 -12.53 -7.57
C THR A 34 -5.18 -12.08 -9.03
N ALA A 35 -6.11 -11.29 -9.57
CA ALA A 35 -5.99 -10.62 -10.86
C ALA A 35 -4.78 -9.66 -10.91
N SER A 36 -4.59 -8.82 -9.88
CA SER A 36 -3.43 -7.92 -9.78
C SER A 36 -2.12 -8.66 -9.67
N LEU A 37 -2.08 -9.79 -8.95
CA LEU A 37 -0.90 -10.65 -8.87
C LEU A 37 -0.55 -11.27 -10.23
N ALA A 38 -1.55 -11.75 -10.96
CA ALA A 38 -1.35 -12.24 -12.33
C ALA A 38 -0.83 -11.14 -13.25
N ARG A 39 -1.36 -9.91 -13.13
CA ARG A 39 -0.87 -8.76 -13.89
C ARG A 39 0.57 -8.40 -13.55
N LEU A 40 0.94 -8.40 -12.27
CA LEU A 40 2.32 -8.18 -11.83
C LEU A 40 3.27 -9.25 -12.39
N LYS A 41 2.85 -10.52 -12.41
CA LYS A 41 3.63 -11.61 -13.01
C LYS A 41 3.82 -11.40 -14.51
N ALA A 42 2.79 -10.95 -15.23
CA ALA A 42 2.89 -10.64 -16.65
C ALA A 42 3.82 -9.45 -16.94
N LEU A 43 3.81 -8.42 -16.09
CA LEU A 43 4.69 -7.24 -16.22
C LEU A 43 6.14 -7.52 -15.87
N HIS A 44 6.38 -8.46 -14.94
CA HIS A 44 7.71 -8.84 -14.51
C HIS A 44 7.79 -10.38 -14.40
N PRO A 45 8.04 -11.09 -15.52
CA PRO A 45 8.03 -12.55 -15.58
C PRO A 45 9.03 -13.22 -14.66
N GLU A 46 10.19 -12.61 -14.43
CA GLU A 46 11.20 -13.11 -13.47
C GLU A 46 10.77 -12.88 -12.00
N GLY A 47 9.81 -12.00 -11.79
CA GLY A 47 9.26 -11.69 -10.48
C GLY A 47 8.40 -12.80 -9.90
N THR A 48 8.42 -12.91 -8.57
CA THR A 48 7.49 -13.74 -7.80
C THR A 48 6.56 -12.84 -6.97
N PRO A 49 5.35 -12.51 -7.47
CA PRO A 49 4.39 -11.67 -6.77
C PRO A 49 3.60 -12.50 -5.75
N ASP A 50 4.29 -13.01 -4.72
CA ASP A 50 3.64 -13.70 -3.61
C ASP A 50 2.82 -12.69 -2.77
N PRO A 51 1.51 -12.95 -2.52
CA PRO A 51 0.65 -12.04 -1.77
C PRO A 51 1.23 -11.64 -0.40
N ARG A 52 1.98 -12.54 0.25
CA ARG A 52 2.58 -12.30 1.58
C ARG A 52 3.63 -11.19 1.57
N ARG A 53 4.22 -10.87 0.41
CA ARG A 53 5.20 -9.78 0.24
C ARG A 53 4.56 -8.40 0.28
N PHE A 54 3.26 -8.31 0.02
CA PHE A 54 2.50 -7.07 0.00
C PHE A 54 1.80 -6.77 1.35
N ARG A 55 1.79 -7.74 2.27
CA ARG A 55 1.13 -7.62 3.59
C ARG A 55 -0.33 -7.12 3.51
N PRO A 56 -1.17 -7.66 2.60
CA PRO A 56 -2.57 -7.27 2.56
C PRO A 56 -3.29 -7.76 3.82
N ASN A 57 -4.35 -7.05 4.20
CA ASN A 57 -5.28 -7.55 5.20
C ASN A 57 -6.22 -8.58 4.57
N ILE A 58 -6.59 -8.36 3.31
CA ILE A 58 -7.57 -9.19 2.58
C ILE A 58 -7.04 -9.43 1.17
N VAL A 59 -7.05 -10.70 0.75
CA VAL A 59 -6.81 -11.10 -0.64
C VAL A 59 -8.15 -11.55 -1.22
N VAL A 60 -8.54 -10.96 -2.35
CA VAL A 60 -9.75 -11.32 -3.08
C VAL A 60 -9.38 -12.20 -4.25
N ASP A 61 -9.96 -13.40 -4.29
CA ASP A 61 -9.83 -14.29 -5.45
C ASP A 61 -10.82 -13.87 -6.54
N MET A 62 -10.32 -13.66 -7.75
CA MET A 62 -11.09 -13.30 -8.93
C MET A 62 -10.35 -13.61 -10.22
N ALA A 63 -11.11 -13.73 -11.32
CA ALA A 63 -10.53 -13.92 -12.65
C ALA A 63 -9.61 -12.74 -13.04
N PRO A 64 -8.52 -13.00 -13.78
CA PRO A 64 -7.66 -11.95 -14.31
C PRO A 64 -8.45 -10.93 -15.15
N VAL A 65 -8.12 -9.65 -14.96
CA VAL A 65 -8.64 -8.56 -15.78
C VAL A 65 -7.49 -8.04 -16.63
N GLU A 66 -7.65 -8.13 -17.95
CA GLU A 66 -6.58 -7.79 -18.87
C GLU A 66 -6.15 -6.32 -18.72
N GLY A 67 -4.84 -6.10 -18.63
CA GLY A 67 -4.24 -4.77 -18.59
C GLY A 67 -4.56 -3.91 -17.35
N ALA A 68 -5.29 -4.42 -16.36
CA ALA A 68 -5.82 -3.61 -15.26
C ALA A 68 -5.46 -4.13 -13.85
N PHE A 69 -5.60 -3.24 -12.87
CA PHE A 69 -5.60 -3.55 -11.44
C PHE A 69 -7.02 -3.27 -10.90
N PRO A 70 -7.91 -4.27 -10.85
CA PRO A 70 -9.34 -4.06 -10.67
C PRO A 70 -9.73 -3.34 -9.38
N GLU A 71 -9.03 -3.59 -8.28
CA GLU A 71 -9.28 -2.97 -6.97
C GLU A 71 -9.14 -1.44 -6.98
N THR A 72 -8.39 -0.87 -7.94
CA THR A 72 -8.23 0.59 -8.08
C THR A 72 -9.49 1.30 -8.57
N ARG A 73 -10.46 0.55 -9.11
CA ARG A 73 -11.70 1.08 -9.70
C ARG A 73 -12.93 0.86 -8.82
N TRP A 74 -12.80 0.13 -7.71
CA TRP A 74 -13.96 -0.24 -6.88
C TRP A 74 -14.54 0.93 -6.08
N ILE A 75 -13.69 1.85 -5.65
CA ILE A 75 -14.16 3.08 -5.01
C ILE A 75 -14.40 4.07 -6.14
N GLY A 76 -15.68 4.31 -6.44
CA GLY A 76 -16.11 5.36 -7.35
C GLY A 76 -15.62 6.70 -6.83
N ARG A 77 -14.53 7.20 -7.42
CA ARG A 77 -14.16 8.61 -7.32
C ARG A 77 -14.96 9.40 -8.34
#